data_AF-A0A800EQI2-F1
#
_entry.id   AF-A0A800EQI2-F1
#
_cell.length_a   1.000
_cell.length_b   1.000
_cell.length_c   1.000
_cell.angle_alpha   90.00
_cell.angle_beta   90.00
_cell.angle_gamma   90.00
#
_symmetry.space_group_name_H-M   'P 1'
#
loop_
_entity.id
_entity.type
_entity.pdbx_description
1 polymer ?
#
loop_
_entity_poly.entity_id
_entity_poly.type
_entity_poly.pdbx_seq_one_letter_code
_entity_poly.pdbx_strand_id
1 'polypeptide(L)'
;MREQPSKMASFVAELRRRHVFRVAVGYAAVAFVVLQLGEIVLPAFSAEGALQLVVVFAVLGFPVVMVLAWVFDVTSEGVQVTAAPDADSLGEAIATSVLPRLALLTVTLLTVGGVGSWWILSSVQNAGTSAGASTTASGLSILPVEYNPDEPIRSLAVLPLQNFSQAAEQDYFAAGMHEALLTTLS
;
A
#
# COMPACT_ATOMS: atom_id res chain seq x y z
N MET A 1 -48.24 10.97 -9.27
CA MET A 1 -46.82 11.35 -9.39
C MET A 1 -46.02 10.10 -9.69
N ARG A 2 -45.33 10.03 -10.84
CA ARG A 2 -44.40 8.94 -11.13
C ARG A 2 -43.05 9.34 -10.55
N GLU A 3 -42.65 8.73 -9.45
CA GLU A 3 -41.33 8.96 -8.88
C GLU A 3 -40.30 8.47 -9.90
N GLN A 4 -39.50 9.40 -10.44
CA GLN A 4 -38.38 9.04 -11.31
C GLN A 4 -37.29 8.44 -10.41
N PRO A 5 -36.89 7.17 -10.60
CA PRO A 5 -35.80 6.60 -9.81
C PRO A 5 -34.54 7.44 -10.06
N SER A 6 -33.82 7.74 -8.98
CA SER A 6 -32.59 8.53 -9.05
C SER A 6 -31.60 7.89 -10.01
N LYS A 7 -30.80 8.71 -10.73
CA LYS A 7 -29.76 8.20 -11.64
C LYS A 7 -28.81 7.19 -10.97
N MET A 8 -28.58 7.33 -9.66
CA MET A 8 -27.83 6.35 -8.87
C MET A 8 -28.55 5.00 -8.77
N ALA A 9 -29.87 4.98 -8.57
CA ALA A 9 -30.66 3.76 -8.53
C ALA A 9 -30.67 3.03 -9.89
N SER A 10 -30.71 3.77 -11.01
CA SER A 10 -30.56 3.16 -12.34
C SER A 10 -29.14 2.65 -12.60
N PHE A 11 -28.09 3.37 -12.17
CA PHE A 11 -26.71 2.88 -12.25
C PHE A 11 -26.47 1.62 -11.40
N VAL A 12 -27.00 1.58 -10.17
CA VAL A 12 -26.95 0.40 -9.29
C VAL A 12 -27.76 -0.75 -9.89
N ALA A 13 -28.92 -0.48 -10.49
CA ALA A 13 -29.71 -1.49 -11.20
C ALA A 13 -28.96 -2.04 -12.43
N GLU A 14 -28.25 -1.19 -13.18
CA GLU A 14 -27.45 -1.59 -14.34
C GLU A 14 -26.24 -2.45 -13.92
N LEU A 15 -25.56 -2.09 -12.82
CA LEU A 15 -24.46 -2.86 -12.24
C LEU A 15 -24.93 -4.22 -11.69
N ARG A 16 -26.13 -4.27 -11.12
CA ARG A 16 -26.76 -5.49 -10.61
C ARG A 16 -27.21 -6.41 -11.75
N ARG A 17 -27.67 -5.85 -12.86
CA ARG A 17 -28.15 -6.57 -14.05
C ARG A 17 -27.03 -7.26 -14.84
N ARG A 18 -25.79 -6.76 -14.75
CA ARG A 18 -24.59 -7.34 -15.40
C ARG A 18 -23.78 -8.33 -14.54
N HIS A 19 -24.30 -8.80 -13.40
CA HIS A 19 -23.61 -9.75 -12.50
C HIS A 19 -22.22 -9.36 -11.96
N VAL A 20 -21.66 -8.20 -12.34
CA VAL A 20 -20.37 -7.67 -11.87
C VAL A 20 -20.34 -7.53 -10.35
N PHE A 21 -21.48 -7.17 -9.75
CA PHE A 21 -21.63 -7.08 -8.30
C PHE A 21 -21.37 -8.44 -7.60
N ARG A 22 -21.70 -9.57 -8.25
CA ARG A 22 -21.45 -10.91 -7.68
C ARG A 22 -19.96 -11.21 -7.61
N VAL A 23 -19.20 -10.82 -8.64
CA VAL A 23 -17.75 -11.01 -8.66
C VAL A 23 -17.05 -10.06 -7.69
N ALA A 24 -17.49 -8.81 -7.60
CA ALA A 24 -16.97 -7.85 -6.64
C ALA A 24 -17.17 -8.33 -5.19
N VAL A 25 -18.37 -8.80 -4.86
CA VAL A 25 -18.69 -9.34 -3.53
C VAL A 25 -17.95 -10.65 -3.27
N GLY A 26 -17.86 -11.56 -4.25
CA GLY A 26 -17.10 -12.80 -4.13
C GLY A 26 -15.61 -12.55 -3.89
N TYR A 27 -15.03 -11.61 -4.62
CA TYR A 27 -13.64 -11.17 -4.39
C TYR A 27 -13.47 -10.55 -3.01
N ALA A 28 -14.37 -9.67 -2.58
CA ALA A 28 -14.31 -9.06 -1.26
C ALA A 28 -14.36 -10.12 -0.15
N ALA A 29 -15.20 -11.16 -0.28
CA ALA A 29 -15.26 -12.27 0.66
C ALA A 29 -13.94 -13.07 0.72
N VAL A 30 -13.35 -13.39 -0.44
CA VAL A 30 -12.07 -14.11 -0.50
C VAL A 30 -10.93 -13.25 0.07
N ALA A 31 -10.85 -11.98 -0.33
CA ALA A 31 -9.86 -11.03 0.18
C ALA A 31 -9.98 -10.86 1.70
N PHE A 32 -11.21 -10.77 2.21
CA PHE A 32 -11.47 -10.72 3.66
C PHE A 32 -10.93 -11.94 4.39
N VAL A 33 -11.20 -13.16 3.89
CA VAL A 33 -10.68 -14.40 4.48
C VAL A 33 -9.15 -14.44 4.43
N VAL A 34 -8.54 -14.05 3.32
CA VAL A 34 -7.08 -14.00 3.16
C VAL A 34 -6.45 -13.01 4.14
N LEU A 35 -7.05 -11.84 4.31
CA LEU A 35 -6.59 -10.83 5.26
C LEU A 35 -6.72 -11.33 6.70
N GLN A 36 -7.86 -11.93 7.05
CA GLN A 36 -8.09 -12.48 8.38
C GLN A 36 -7.09 -13.60 8.71
N LEU A 37 -6.82 -14.48 7.74
CA LEU A 37 -5.81 -15.51 7.90
C LEU A 37 -4.41 -14.92 7.99
N GLY A 38 -4.12 -13.87 7.22
CA GLY A 38 -2.86 -13.13 7.29
C GLY A 38 -2.61 -12.49 8.65
N GLU A 39 -3.64 -11.88 9.26
CA GLU A 39 -3.56 -11.32 10.62
C GLU A 39 -3.22 -12.37 11.68
N ILE A 40 -3.63 -13.62 11.48
CA ILE A 40 -3.35 -14.71 12.42
C ILE A 40 -1.97 -15.33 12.15
N VAL A 41 -1.65 -15.56 10.88
CA VAL A 41 -0.50 -16.35 10.45
C VAL A 41 0.76 -15.50 10.35
N LEU A 42 0.68 -14.29 9.80
CA LEU A 42 1.86 -13.47 9.52
C LEU A 42 2.61 -13.01 10.79
N PRO A 43 1.93 -12.63 11.90
CA PRO A 43 2.63 -12.34 13.15
C PRO A 43 3.36 -13.55 13.73
N ALA A 44 2.89 -14.78 13.46
CA ALA A 44 3.55 -16.00 13.91
C ALA A 44 4.92 -16.23 13.23
N PHE A 45 5.15 -15.61 12.07
CA PHE A 45 6.43 -15.66 11.35
C PHE A 45 7.32 -14.44 11.62
N SER A 46 6.94 -13.52 12.52
CA SER A 46 7.66 -12.26 12.82
C SER A 46 8.02 -11.44 11.57
N ALA A 47 7.21 -11.53 10.51
CA ALA A 47 7.48 -10.87 9.24
C ALA A 47 6.94 -9.43 9.25
N GLU A 48 7.77 -8.49 9.69
CA GLU A 48 7.48 -7.06 9.65
C GLU A 48 7.17 -6.62 8.20
N GLY A 49 5.98 -6.06 7.97
CA GLY A 49 5.55 -5.58 6.65
C GLY A 49 4.86 -6.61 5.73
N ALA A 50 4.81 -7.89 6.11
CA ALA A 50 4.14 -8.92 5.29
C ALA A 50 2.63 -8.68 5.15
N LEU A 51 1.95 -8.27 6.24
CA LEU A 51 0.52 -7.97 6.21
C LEU A 51 0.22 -6.79 5.29
N GLN A 52 1.07 -5.76 5.33
CA GLN A 52 0.96 -4.60 4.44
C GLN A 52 1.10 -5.01 2.97
N LEU A 53 2.03 -5.93 2.66
CA LEU A 53 2.22 -6.45 1.31
C LEU A 53 0.99 -7.24 0.84
N VAL A 54 0.41 -8.10 1.70
CA VAL A 54 -0.83 -8.82 1.38
C VAL A 54 -2.00 -7.87 1.10
N VAL A 55 -2.17 -6.82 1.91
CA VAL A 55 -3.20 -5.79 1.68
C VAL A 55 -3.00 -5.10 0.34
N VAL A 56 -1.76 -4.71 0.01
CA VAL A 56 -1.44 -4.07 -1.27
C VAL A 56 -1.78 -4.99 -2.45
N PHE A 57 -1.40 -6.27 -2.38
CA PHE A 57 -1.75 -7.24 -3.41
C PHE A 57 -3.25 -7.49 -3.53
N ALA A 58 -4.01 -7.46 -2.43
CA ALA A 58 -5.47 -7.56 -2.47
C ALA A 58 -6.12 -6.32 -3.14
N VAL A 59 -5.62 -5.12 -2.86
CA VAL A 59 -6.13 -3.89 -3.50
C VAL A 59 -5.76 -3.84 -4.99
N LEU A 60 -4.53 -4.22 -5.33
CA LEU A 60 -4.04 -4.25 -6.70
C LEU A 60 -4.64 -5.39 -7.54
N GLY A 61 -4.96 -6.53 -6.91
CA GLY A 61 -5.61 -7.66 -7.55
C GLY A 61 -7.08 -7.38 -7.90
N PHE A 62 -7.76 -6.54 -7.13
CA PHE A 62 -9.16 -6.19 -7.38
C PHE A 62 -9.46 -5.65 -8.79
N PRO A 63 -8.78 -4.60 -9.30
CA PRO A 63 -9.03 -4.10 -10.65
C PRO A 63 -8.68 -5.14 -11.73
N VAL A 64 -7.65 -5.97 -11.50
CA VAL A 64 -7.30 -7.07 -12.41
C VAL A 64 -8.45 -8.08 -12.49
N VAL A 65 -8.98 -8.51 -11.35
CA VAL A 65 -10.13 -9.42 -11.28
C VAL A 65 -11.38 -8.79 -11.89
N MET A 66 -11.59 -7.49 -11.72
CA MET A 66 -12.71 -6.77 -12.33
C MET A 66 -12.64 -6.76 -13.85
N VAL A 67 -11.45 -6.51 -14.40
CA VAL A 67 -11.21 -6.54 -15.86
C VAL A 67 -11.33 -7.97 -16.39
N LEU A 68 -10.80 -8.96 -15.69
CA LEU A 68 -10.98 -10.38 -16.06
C LEU A 68 -12.46 -10.77 -16.07
N ALA A 69 -13.22 -10.38 -15.05
CA ALA A 69 -14.67 -10.65 -14.99
C ALA A 69 -15.45 -10.01 -16.13
N TRP A 70 -14.96 -8.86 -16.62
CA TRP A 70 -15.53 -8.15 -17.75
C TRP A 70 -15.12 -8.76 -19.10
N VAL A 71 -13.86 -9.20 -19.24
CA VAL A 71 -13.32 -9.85 -20.45
C VAL A 71 -13.91 -11.24 -20.66
N PHE A 72 -14.06 -12.02 -19.59
CA PHE A 72 -14.58 -13.38 -19.64
C PHE A 72 -16.12 -13.46 -19.61
N ASP A 73 -16.80 -12.31 -19.67
CA ASP A 73 -18.27 -12.20 -19.78
C ASP A 73 -19.00 -13.22 -18.88
N VAL A 74 -18.74 -13.13 -17.57
CA VAL A 74 -18.95 -14.20 -16.57
C VAL A 74 -20.43 -14.65 -16.38
N THR A 75 -21.38 -14.17 -17.17
CA THR A 75 -22.73 -14.78 -17.32
C THR A 75 -23.39 -14.28 -18.61
N SER A 76 -23.28 -15.01 -19.73
CA SER A 76 -24.37 -15.07 -20.72
C SER A 76 -24.25 -16.11 -21.84
N GLU A 77 -23.08 -16.66 -22.15
CA GLU A 77 -23.03 -17.82 -23.05
C GLU A 77 -23.05 -19.12 -22.26
N GLY A 78 -24.16 -19.35 -21.55
CA GLY A 78 -24.55 -20.73 -21.28
C GLY A 78 -24.70 -21.40 -22.64
N VAL A 79 -23.73 -22.22 -23.04
CA VAL A 79 -23.74 -23.18 -24.17
C VAL A 79 -24.79 -22.80 -25.22
N GLN A 80 -24.56 -21.74 -25.98
CA GLN A 80 -25.28 -21.59 -27.25
C GLN A 80 -24.53 -22.41 -28.27
N VAL A 81 -24.95 -23.68 -28.40
CA VAL A 81 -24.79 -24.47 -29.62
C VAL A 81 -25.59 -23.75 -30.70
N THR A 82 -25.09 -22.62 -31.16
CA THR A 82 -25.48 -22.08 -32.46
C THR A 82 -24.57 -22.75 -33.47
N ALA A 83 -25.23 -23.54 -34.32
CA ALA A 83 -24.69 -24.32 -35.41
C ALA A 83 -23.43 -23.72 -36.04
N ALA A 84 -22.44 -24.59 -36.25
CA ALA A 84 -21.15 -24.35 -36.91
C ALA A 84 -21.11 -23.13 -37.85
N PRO A 85 -20.36 -22.08 -37.50
CA PRO A 85 -19.96 -21.05 -38.47
C PRO A 85 -18.81 -21.60 -39.31
N ASP A 86 -18.95 -21.49 -40.63
CA ASP A 86 -17.96 -21.90 -41.62
C ASP A 86 -16.54 -21.42 -41.29
N ALA A 87 -15.59 -22.34 -41.50
CA ALA A 87 -14.19 -22.27 -41.09
C ALA A 87 -13.38 -21.09 -41.67
N ASP A 88 -13.93 -20.35 -42.64
CA ASP A 88 -13.26 -19.22 -43.29
C ASP A 88 -13.43 -17.87 -42.55
N SER A 89 -14.33 -17.79 -41.57
CA SER A 89 -14.55 -16.57 -40.76
C SER A 89 -13.75 -16.51 -39.45
N LEU A 90 -13.10 -17.61 -39.08
CA LEU A 90 -12.34 -17.75 -37.82
C LEU A 90 -11.08 -16.89 -37.80
N GLY A 91 -10.41 -16.66 -38.93
CA GLY A 91 -9.17 -15.87 -38.96
C GLY A 91 -9.36 -14.39 -38.60
N GLU A 92 -10.43 -13.77 -39.10
CA GLU A 92 -10.64 -12.32 -39.02
C GLU A 92 -11.44 -11.89 -37.77
N ALA A 93 -12.35 -12.75 -37.29
CA ALA A 93 -13.16 -12.49 -36.10
C ALA A 93 -12.38 -12.67 -34.79
N ILE A 94 -11.37 -13.55 -34.78
CA ILE A 94 -10.48 -13.74 -33.62
C ILE A 94 -9.62 -12.49 -33.45
N ALA A 95 -9.06 -11.92 -34.52
CA ALA A 95 -8.21 -10.74 -34.45
C ALA A 95 -8.95 -9.48 -33.97
N THR A 96 -10.20 -9.26 -34.38
CA THR A 96 -10.94 -8.04 -34.04
C THR A 96 -11.52 -8.03 -32.62
N SER A 97 -11.77 -9.19 -32.01
CA SER A 97 -12.41 -9.29 -30.69
C SER A 97 -11.44 -9.54 -29.53
N VAL A 98 -10.31 -10.21 -29.76
CA VAL A 98 -9.32 -10.50 -28.69
C VAL A 98 -8.29 -9.39 -28.53
N LEU A 99 -7.97 -8.62 -29.58
CA LEU A 99 -7.01 -7.52 -29.51
C LEU A 99 -7.36 -6.43 -28.50
N PRO A 100 -8.60 -5.86 -28.46
CA PRO A 100 -8.93 -4.84 -27.47
C PRO A 100 -9.02 -5.43 -26.05
N ARG A 101 -9.38 -6.71 -25.91
CA ARG A 101 -9.45 -7.42 -24.63
C ARG A 101 -8.06 -7.68 -24.04
N LEU A 102 -7.11 -8.13 -24.85
CA LEU A 102 -5.70 -8.29 -24.46
C LEU A 102 -5.03 -6.94 -24.18
N ALA A 103 -5.33 -5.90 -24.97
CA ALA A 103 -4.82 -4.56 -24.73
C ALA A 103 -5.29 -4.00 -23.39
N LEU A 104 -6.56 -4.20 -23.01
CA LEU A 104 -7.04 -3.81 -21.69
C LEU A 104 -6.40 -4.63 -20.57
N LEU A 105 -6.20 -5.93 -20.75
CA LEU A 105 -5.52 -6.77 -19.76
C LEU A 105 -4.07 -6.35 -19.55
N THR A 106 -3.32 -6.11 -20.63
CA THR A 106 -1.92 -5.66 -20.56
C THR A 106 -1.81 -4.24 -20.02
N VAL A 107 -2.71 -3.33 -20.38
CA VAL A 107 -2.77 -1.97 -19.82
C VAL A 107 -3.10 -2.02 -18.32
N THR A 108 -4.04 -2.86 -17.90
CA THR A 108 -4.38 -3.01 -16.47
C THR A 108 -3.21 -3.62 -15.71
N LEU A 109 -2.55 -4.64 -16.26
CA LEU A 109 -1.37 -5.26 -15.66
C LEU A 109 -0.19 -4.30 -15.59
N LEU A 110 0.02 -3.47 -16.60
CA LEU A 110 1.03 -2.40 -16.61
C LEU A 110 0.70 -1.28 -15.63
N THR A 111 -0.57 -0.92 -15.47
CA THR A 111 -1.00 0.14 -14.55
C THR A 111 -0.89 -0.34 -13.10
N VAL A 112 -1.37 -1.55 -12.81
CA VAL A 112 -1.30 -2.19 -11.49
C VAL A 112 0.15 -2.53 -11.12
N GLY A 113 0.92 -3.07 -12.06
CA GLY A 113 2.34 -3.36 -11.88
C GLY A 113 3.19 -2.10 -11.77
N GLY A 114 2.84 -1.03 -12.49
CA GLY A 114 3.49 0.27 -12.44
C GLY A 114 3.23 1.01 -11.14
N VAL A 115 1.96 1.11 -10.70
CA VAL A 115 1.59 1.74 -9.43
C VAL A 115 2.09 0.90 -8.25
N GLY A 116 1.99 -0.42 -8.32
CA GLY A 116 2.53 -1.33 -7.32
C GLY A 116 4.05 -1.26 -7.20
N SER A 117 4.78 -1.32 -8.32
CA SER A 117 6.24 -1.15 -8.33
C SER A 117 6.64 0.24 -7.85
N TRP A 118 5.98 1.29 -8.33
CA TRP A 118 6.27 2.67 -7.90
C TRP A 118 6.03 2.82 -6.40
N TRP A 119 4.96 2.23 -5.86
CA TRP A 119 4.66 2.30 -4.45
C TRP A 119 5.64 1.48 -3.59
N ILE A 120 6.01 0.25 -3.99
CA ILE A 120 7.03 -0.56 -3.30
C ILE A 120 8.41 0.12 -3.34
N LEU A 121 8.83 0.64 -4.49
CA LEU A 121 10.09 1.38 -4.58
C LEU A 121 10.00 2.67 -3.74
N SER A 122 8.85 3.35 -3.74
CA SER A 122 8.64 4.54 -2.91
C SER A 122 8.56 4.21 -1.41
N SER A 123 8.07 3.04 -1.00
CA SER A 123 8.03 2.63 0.40
C SER A 123 9.42 2.26 0.90
N VAL A 124 10.28 1.70 0.04
CA VAL A 124 11.71 1.48 0.35
C VAL A 124 12.48 2.81 0.40
N GLN A 125 12.20 3.75 -0.51
CA GLN A 125 12.77 5.10 -0.46
C GLN A 125 12.25 5.91 0.73
N ASN A 126 10.98 5.73 1.11
CA ASN A 126 10.34 6.39 2.25
C ASN A 126 10.72 5.75 3.59
N ALA A 127 11.03 4.44 3.61
CA ALA A 127 11.71 3.78 4.73
C ALA A 127 13.16 4.25 4.86
N GLY A 128 13.82 4.58 3.74
CA GLY A 128 15.12 5.26 3.71
C GLY A 128 15.07 6.72 4.18
N THR A 129 13.93 7.41 4.05
CA THR A 129 13.74 8.77 4.60
C THR A 129 13.13 8.82 5.99
N SER A 130 12.63 7.70 6.54
CA SER A 130 12.26 7.61 7.97
C SER A 130 13.35 6.98 8.85
N ALA A 131 14.33 6.27 8.29
CA ALA A 131 15.65 6.07 8.92
C ALA A 131 16.57 7.31 8.77
N GLY A 132 16.10 8.30 8.01
CA GLY A 132 16.72 9.59 7.78
C GLY A 132 15.74 10.72 8.07
N ALA A 133 15.04 10.67 9.21
CA ALA A 133 14.73 11.92 9.91
C ALA A 133 16.03 12.53 10.46
N SER A 134 17.02 12.72 9.58
CA SER A 134 17.83 13.93 9.56
C SER A 134 16.80 15.04 9.47
N THR A 135 16.37 15.50 10.63
CA THR A 135 16.04 16.90 10.85
C THR A 135 16.86 17.67 9.84
N THR A 136 16.19 18.33 8.90
CA THR A 136 16.79 19.45 8.19
C THR A 136 17.00 20.53 9.24
N ALA A 137 17.89 20.28 10.19
CA ALA A 137 18.82 21.29 10.60
C ALA A 137 19.64 21.47 9.34
N SER A 138 19.65 22.68 8.80
CA SER A 138 20.73 23.13 7.95
C SER A 138 22.02 22.59 8.55
N GLY A 139 22.55 21.52 7.95
CA GLY A 139 23.61 20.72 8.53
C GLY A 139 24.79 21.64 8.72
N LEU A 140 25.13 21.86 9.99
CA LEU A 140 26.31 22.57 10.42
C LEU A 140 27.46 22.07 9.55
N SER A 141 28.13 22.97 8.84
CA SER A 141 29.39 22.66 8.20
C SER A 141 30.36 22.27 9.32
N ILE A 142 30.50 20.98 9.59
CA ILE A 142 31.38 20.46 10.63
C ILE A 142 32.80 20.57 10.09
N LEU A 143 33.35 21.78 10.13
CA LEU A 143 34.79 21.93 10.19
C LEU A 143 35.23 21.33 11.52
N PRO A 144 36.32 20.55 11.58
CA PRO A 144 36.87 20.09 12.84
C PRO A 144 37.17 21.34 13.69
N VAL A 145 36.40 21.55 14.76
CA VAL A 145 36.75 22.54 15.76
C VAL A 145 37.89 21.92 16.57
N GLU A 146 39.09 22.45 16.36
CA GLU A 146 40.23 22.08 17.18
C GLU A 146 40.02 22.64 18.59
N TYR A 147 39.98 21.74 19.57
CA TYR A 147 39.80 22.11 20.98
C TYR A 147 41.01 22.91 21.45
N ASN A 148 40.79 24.20 21.74
CA ASN A 148 41.80 25.04 22.38
C ASN A 148 41.54 25.10 23.90
N PRO A 149 42.40 24.51 24.75
CA PRO A 149 42.20 24.51 26.20
C PRO A 149 42.32 25.91 26.83
N ASP A 150 42.87 26.89 26.12
CA ASP A 150 43.05 28.26 26.61
C ASP A 150 41.82 29.15 26.36
N GLU A 151 40.82 28.68 25.60
CA GLU A 151 39.57 29.40 25.38
C GLU A 151 38.45 28.90 26.32
N PRO A 152 37.74 29.80 27.05
CA PRO A 152 36.66 29.38 27.93
C PRO A 152 35.45 28.86 27.14
N ILE A 153 34.92 27.70 27.56
CA ILE A 153 33.73 27.08 26.98
C ILE A 153 32.50 27.96 27.29
N ARG A 154 31.86 28.50 26.26
CA ARG A 154 30.71 29.43 26.39
C ARG A 154 29.34 28.76 26.31
N SER A 155 29.28 27.54 25.77
CA SER A 155 28.04 26.80 25.60
C SER A 155 28.32 25.30 25.65
N LEU A 156 27.53 24.59 26.44
CA LEU A 156 27.55 23.14 26.55
C LEU A 156 26.15 22.61 26.27
N ALA A 157 26.03 21.84 25.20
CA ALA A 157 24.81 21.11 24.92
C ALA A 157 24.82 19.80 25.73
N VAL A 158 23.93 19.70 26.71
CA VAL A 158 23.71 18.46 27.46
C VAL A 158 22.65 17.66 26.74
N LEU A 159 22.96 16.43 26.33
CA LEU A 159 21.99 15.52 25.74
C LEU A 159 21.16 14.81 26.84
N PRO A 160 19.94 14.32 26.53
CA PRO A 160 19.15 13.53 27.45
C PRO A 160 19.92 12.33 28.01
N LEU A 161 19.92 12.18 29.32
CA LEU A 161 20.61 11.09 30.00
C LEU A 161 19.83 9.78 29.84
N GLN A 162 20.53 8.70 29.49
CA GLN A 162 19.95 7.36 29.40
C GLN A 162 20.18 6.59 30.71
N ASN A 163 19.17 5.84 31.15
CA ASN A 163 19.27 4.96 32.30
C ASN A 163 19.88 3.61 31.87
N PHE A 164 21.07 3.29 32.40
CA PHE A 164 21.73 2.00 32.20
C PHE A 164 21.52 1.01 33.35
N SER A 165 20.73 1.38 34.37
CA SER A 165 20.32 0.48 35.43
C SER A 165 19.21 -0.46 34.95
N GLN A 166 19.13 -1.66 35.53
CA GLN A 166 18.03 -2.60 35.24
C GLN A 166 16.71 -2.22 35.94
N ALA A 167 16.73 -1.20 36.81
CA ALA A 167 15.56 -0.73 37.53
C ALA A 167 14.89 0.43 36.79
N ALA A 168 13.67 0.20 36.29
CA ALA A 168 12.88 1.19 35.52
C ALA A 168 12.51 2.45 36.34
N GLU A 169 12.47 2.35 37.66
CA GLU A 169 12.23 3.48 38.56
C GLU A 169 13.32 4.57 38.51
N GLN A 170 14.51 4.26 37.97
CA GLN A 170 15.61 5.22 37.83
C GLN A 170 15.50 6.11 36.58
N ASP A 171 14.50 5.91 35.72
CA ASP A 171 14.29 6.76 34.55
C ASP A 171 13.96 8.20 34.94
N TYR A 172 13.13 8.38 35.98
CA TYR A 172 12.80 9.71 36.52
C TYR A 172 14.00 10.38 37.18
N PHE A 173 14.90 9.59 37.77
CA PHE A 173 16.13 10.10 38.36
C PHE A 173 17.08 10.62 37.27
N ALA A 174 17.27 9.88 36.18
CA ALA A 174 18.07 10.32 35.03
C ALA A 174 17.50 11.60 34.40
N ALA A 175 16.17 11.67 34.23
CA ALA A 175 15.49 12.87 33.74
C ALA A 175 15.66 14.06 34.69
N GLY A 176 15.53 13.85 36.01
CA GLY A 176 15.72 14.90 37.00
C GLY A 176 17.16 15.43 37.06
N MET A 177 18.16 14.55 36.96
CA MET A 177 19.57 14.96 36.87
C MET A 177 19.86 15.75 35.60
N HIS A 178 19.25 15.36 34.47
CA HIS A 178 19.40 16.09 33.21
C HIS A 178 18.90 17.54 33.35
N GLU A 179 17.72 17.73 33.94
CA GLU A 179 17.14 19.06 34.20
C GLU A 179 18.00 19.89 35.17
N ALA A 180 18.55 19.26 36.21
CA ALA A 180 19.44 19.92 37.16
C ALA A 180 20.74 20.39 36.49
N LEU A 181 21.30 19.59 35.56
CA LEU A 181 22.48 19.96 34.79
C LEU A 181 22.18 21.10 33.81
N LEU A 182 21.05 21.06 33.11
CA LEU A 182 20.63 22.17 32.24
C LEU A 182 20.49 23.48 33.04
N THR A 183 19.90 23.41 34.23
CA THR A 183 19.75 24.59 35.11
C THR A 183 21.10 25.10 35.63
N THR A 184 22.05 24.21 35.92
CA THR A 184 23.36 24.58 36.48
C THR A 184 24.31 25.13 35.41
N LEU A 185 24.15 24.67 34.16
CA LEU A 185 25.02 25.01 33.04
C LEU A 185 24.45 26.09 32.10
N SER A 186 23.18 26.48 32.30
CA SER A 186 22.55 27.64 31.64
C SER A 186 22.94 28.95 32.30
#